data_AF-A0AAV9KJH6-F1
#
_entry.id   AF-A0AAV9KJH6-F1
#
_cell.length_a   1.000
_cell.length_b   1.000
_cell.length_c   1.000
_cell.angle_alpha   90.00
_cell.angle_beta   90.00
_cell.angle_gamma   90.00
#
_symmetry.space_group_name_H-M   'P 1'
#
loop_
_entity.id
_entity.type
_entity.pdbx_description
1 polymer ?
#
loop_
_entity_poly.entity_id
_entity_poly.type
_entity_poly.pdbx_seq_one_letter_code
_entity_poly.pdbx_strand_id
1 'polypeptide(L)'
;MSAEKLPFLLPIIFTIGPCVDDRERLIRYAKLLSHHARDSHDVKDLAQGVIEGETRVLVASMTMEEIFKGTKDFKKDVFDKVQLELNQFGLLIYNANIKQLVDKTQMEAANQAKIDVYEAKMKGETGVKQREGLTRQNAAKIDAETKIISTQRDGDGKKEDVNVKTDVKIYENQREAVVAEVNSVLATKKAGWSQQAKMAEIEAQKAVAILEVVLQQEFERKNALTMIESLKAQHLSKATVDYEIKASPSCHNTSLLVPWGGFFC
;
A
#
# COMPACT_ATOMS: atom_id res chain seq x y z
N MET A 1 -45.21 -61.38 -22.54
CA MET A 1 -44.81 -61.81 -21.19
C MET A 1 -43.68 -62.79 -21.36
N SER A 2 -42.54 -62.60 -20.69
CA SER A 2 -41.46 -63.59 -20.62
C SER A 2 -41.85 -64.79 -19.76
N ALA A 3 -41.01 -65.83 -19.67
CA ALA A 3 -41.18 -66.94 -18.73
C ALA A 3 -41.37 -66.47 -17.27
N GLU A 4 -40.76 -65.35 -16.92
CA GLU A 4 -40.84 -64.70 -15.60
C GLU A 4 -42.07 -63.78 -15.44
N LYS A 5 -42.98 -63.78 -16.42
CA LYS A 5 -44.20 -62.95 -16.48
C LYS A 5 -43.95 -61.45 -16.45
N LEU A 6 -42.76 -60.99 -16.84
CA LEU A 6 -42.46 -59.57 -16.96
C LEU A 6 -43.02 -58.99 -18.26
N PRO A 7 -43.70 -57.83 -18.21
CA PRO A 7 -44.12 -57.11 -19.41
C PRO A 7 -42.93 -56.37 -20.03
N PHE A 8 -42.69 -56.57 -21.32
CA PHE A 8 -41.66 -55.84 -22.06
C PHE A 8 -42.07 -55.63 -23.51
N LEU A 9 -41.48 -54.61 -24.16
CA LEU A 9 -41.79 -54.22 -25.54
C LEU A 9 -40.63 -54.57 -26.45
N LEU A 10 -40.82 -55.54 -27.33
CA LEU A 10 -39.81 -55.99 -28.29
C LEU A 10 -40.01 -55.33 -29.66
N PRO A 11 -39.17 -54.36 -30.07
CA PRO A 11 -39.29 -53.74 -31.37
C PRO A 11 -38.67 -54.65 -32.43
N ILE A 12 -39.50 -55.19 -33.31
CA ILE A 12 -39.06 -56.05 -34.42
C ILE A 12 -39.54 -55.48 -35.75
N ILE A 13 -38.67 -55.51 -36.75
CA ILE A 13 -38.97 -55.11 -38.12
C ILE A 13 -38.66 -56.28 -39.03
N PHE A 14 -39.67 -56.79 -39.73
CA PHE A 14 -39.52 -57.82 -40.76
C PHE A 14 -39.74 -57.22 -42.15
N THR A 15 -38.94 -57.67 -43.10
CA THR A 15 -39.15 -57.42 -44.52
C THR A 15 -39.66 -58.70 -45.15
N ILE A 16 -40.92 -58.72 -45.56
CA ILE A 16 -41.61 -59.90 -46.10
C ILE A 16 -42.11 -59.60 -47.52
N GLY A 17 -42.06 -60.61 -48.38
CA GLY A 17 -42.72 -60.56 -49.68
C GLY A 17 -43.02 -61.94 -50.25
N PRO A 18 -43.63 -62.04 -51.44
CA PRO A 18 -43.91 -63.31 -52.07
C PRO A 18 -42.62 -64.02 -52.51
N CYS A 19 -42.63 -65.36 -52.42
CA CYS A 19 -41.57 -66.18 -53.00
C CYS A 19 -41.81 -66.32 -54.51
N VAL A 20 -40.90 -65.76 -55.32
CA VAL A 20 -41.01 -65.75 -56.79
C VAL A 20 -40.43 -67.03 -57.42
N ASP A 21 -39.55 -67.71 -56.70
CA ASP A 21 -38.80 -68.88 -57.20
C ASP A 21 -39.62 -70.18 -57.21
N ASP A 22 -40.68 -70.26 -56.39
CA ASP A 22 -41.51 -71.45 -56.24
C ASP A 22 -42.93 -71.18 -56.73
N ARG A 23 -43.31 -71.88 -57.82
CA ARG A 23 -44.62 -71.75 -58.46
C ARG A 23 -45.76 -72.11 -57.50
N GLU A 24 -45.58 -73.08 -56.60
CA GLU A 24 -46.62 -73.48 -55.66
C GLU A 24 -46.86 -72.42 -54.60
N ARG A 25 -45.79 -71.83 -54.06
CA ARG A 25 -45.89 -70.72 -53.09
C ARG A 25 -46.48 -69.48 -53.72
N LEU A 26 -46.11 -69.17 -54.96
CA LEU A 26 -46.68 -68.05 -55.70
C LEU A 26 -48.19 -68.23 -55.94
N ILE A 27 -48.65 -69.45 -56.22
CA ILE A 27 -50.09 -69.77 -56.34
C ILE A 27 -50.81 -69.60 -54.98
N ARG A 28 -50.19 -69.99 -53.86
CA ARG A 28 -50.77 -69.77 -52.51
C ARG A 28 -50.92 -68.28 -52.20
N TYR A 29 -49.90 -67.49 -52.51
CA TYR A 29 -49.94 -66.04 -52.38
C TYR A 29 -50.99 -65.40 -53.30
N ALA A 30 -51.09 -65.84 -54.55
CA ALA A 30 -52.11 -65.36 -55.48
C ALA A 30 -53.54 -65.71 -55.02
N LYS A 31 -53.75 -66.89 -54.41
CA LYS A 31 -55.03 -67.30 -53.79
C LYS A 31 -55.40 -66.47 -52.58
N LEU A 32 -54.39 -66.08 -51.79
CA LEU A 32 -54.57 -65.15 -50.67
C LEU A 32 -55.06 -63.80 -51.20
N LEU A 33 -54.41 -63.27 -52.23
CA LEU A 33 -54.82 -62.00 -52.86
C LEU A 33 -56.19 -62.07 -53.55
N SER A 34 -56.58 -63.23 -54.10
CA SER A 34 -57.84 -63.35 -54.86
C SER A 34 -59.10 -63.34 -53.99
N HIS A 35 -58.99 -63.72 -52.71
CA HIS A 35 -60.13 -63.70 -51.78
C HIS A 35 -60.48 -62.28 -51.29
N HIS A 36 -59.57 -61.32 -51.45
CA HIS A 36 -59.74 -59.95 -50.98
C HIS A 36 -60.05 -59.01 -52.14
N ALA A 37 -61.32 -58.99 -52.54
CA ALA A 37 -61.85 -57.89 -53.33
C ALA A 37 -61.87 -56.64 -52.44
N ARG A 38 -60.78 -55.85 -52.47
CA ARG A 38 -60.56 -54.57 -51.78
C ARG A 38 -59.98 -54.70 -50.36
N ASP A 39 -58.66 -54.89 -50.27
CA ASP A 39 -57.73 -53.98 -49.56
C ASP A 39 -56.40 -54.70 -49.25
N SER A 40 -55.28 -54.06 -49.56
CA SER A 40 -53.92 -54.56 -49.30
C SER A 40 -53.56 -54.67 -47.81
N HIS A 41 -54.47 -54.27 -46.92
CA HIS A 41 -54.31 -54.30 -45.47
C HIS A 41 -54.40 -55.72 -44.90
N ASP A 42 -55.20 -56.60 -45.52
CA ASP A 42 -55.49 -57.94 -44.98
C ASP A 42 -54.25 -58.83 -44.92
N VAL A 43 -53.36 -58.75 -45.93
CA VAL A 43 -52.11 -59.52 -45.95
C VAL A 43 -51.11 -59.01 -44.91
N LYS A 44 -51.09 -57.69 -44.67
CA LYS A 44 -50.23 -57.08 -43.66
C LYS A 44 -50.67 -57.50 -42.26
N ASP A 45 -51.96 -57.44 -41.98
CA ASP A 45 -52.52 -57.80 -40.67
C ASP A 45 -52.37 -59.30 -40.40
N LEU A 46 -52.52 -60.14 -41.44
CA LEU A 46 -52.22 -61.57 -41.35
C LEU A 46 -50.75 -61.82 -41.02
N ALA A 47 -49.82 -61.21 -41.76
CA ALA A 47 -48.38 -61.38 -41.52
C ALA A 47 -47.99 -60.86 -40.11
N GLN A 48 -48.55 -59.73 -39.70
CA GLN A 48 -48.36 -59.18 -38.36
C GLN A 48 -48.89 -60.12 -37.28
N GLY A 49 -50.08 -60.69 -37.46
CA GLY A 49 -50.68 -61.64 -36.52
C GLY A 49 -49.85 -62.92 -36.36
N VAL A 50 -49.33 -63.46 -37.46
CA VAL A 50 -48.43 -64.64 -37.44
C VAL A 50 -47.12 -64.32 -36.72
N ILE A 51 -46.47 -63.20 -37.07
CA ILE A 51 -45.23 -62.76 -36.41
C ILE A 51 -45.45 -62.58 -34.91
N GLU A 52 -46.49 -61.85 -34.51
CA GLU A 52 -46.77 -61.54 -33.11
C GLU A 52 -47.12 -62.79 -32.31
N GLY A 53 -47.91 -63.71 -32.88
CA GLY A 53 -48.29 -64.97 -32.26
C GLY A 53 -47.06 -65.83 -31.97
N GLU A 54 -46.27 -66.12 -33.00
CA GLU A 54 -45.10 -67.01 -32.89
C GLU A 54 -43.99 -66.41 -32.03
N THR A 55 -43.71 -65.12 -32.20
CA THR A 55 -42.71 -64.43 -31.37
C THR A 55 -43.12 -64.47 -29.90
N ARG A 56 -44.41 -64.31 -29.59
CA ARG A 56 -44.93 -64.37 -28.22
C ARG A 56 -44.76 -65.75 -27.60
N VAL A 57 -44.98 -66.82 -28.35
CA VAL A 57 -44.78 -68.20 -27.88
C VAL A 57 -43.31 -68.44 -27.56
N LEU A 58 -42.39 -68.01 -28.43
CA LEU A 58 -40.96 -68.18 -28.21
C LEU A 58 -40.46 -67.40 -27.00
N VAL A 59 -40.89 -66.14 -26.88
CA VAL A 59 -40.58 -65.28 -25.73
C VAL A 59 -41.12 -65.84 -24.42
N ALA A 60 -42.28 -66.50 -24.43
CA ALA A 60 -42.86 -67.09 -23.24
C ALA A 60 -42.03 -68.27 -22.70
N SER A 61 -41.28 -68.95 -23.57
CA SER A 61 -40.39 -70.06 -23.19
C SER A 61 -38.98 -69.66 -22.74
N MET A 62 -38.60 -68.39 -22.92
CA MET A 62 -37.25 -67.90 -22.63
C MET A 62 -37.22 -66.97 -21.43
N THR A 63 -36.09 -66.97 -20.72
CA THR A 63 -35.82 -66.00 -19.66
C THR A 63 -35.47 -64.63 -20.22
N MET A 64 -35.63 -63.57 -19.42
CA MET A 64 -35.32 -62.21 -19.86
C MET A 64 -33.83 -62.08 -20.22
N GLU A 65 -32.97 -62.74 -19.43
CA GLU A 65 -31.52 -62.77 -19.63
C GLU A 65 -31.12 -63.44 -20.95
N GLU A 66 -31.76 -64.54 -21.32
CA GLU A 66 -31.50 -65.24 -22.59
C GLU A 66 -31.93 -64.39 -23.79
N ILE A 67 -33.07 -63.69 -23.70
CA ILE A 67 -33.55 -62.78 -24.74
C ILE A 67 -32.56 -61.61 -24.93
N PHE A 68 -31.98 -61.11 -23.83
CA PHE A 68 -31.01 -60.01 -23.84
C PHE A 68 -29.59 -60.41 -24.26
N LYS A 69 -29.12 -61.58 -23.84
CA LYS A 69 -27.75 -62.06 -24.05
C LYS A 69 -27.62 -62.83 -25.37
N GLY A 70 -28.67 -63.55 -25.77
CA GLY A 70 -28.71 -64.46 -26.90
C GLY A 70 -29.32 -63.87 -28.18
N THR A 71 -29.11 -62.58 -28.47
CA THR A 71 -29.79 -61.91 -29.60
C THR A 71 -29.57 -62.60 -30.96
N LYS A 72 -28.47 -63.34 -31.17
CA LYS A 72 -28.21 -64.04 -32.44
C LYS A 72 -29.00 -65.35 -32.57
N ASP A 73 -29.07 -66.13 -31.51
CA ASP A 73 -29.76 -67.42 -31.51
C ASP A 73 -31.27 -67.21 -31.44
N PHE A 74 -31.71 -66.26 -30.59
CA PHE A 74 -33.09 -65.79 -30.58
C PHE A 74 -33.56 -65.29 -31.95
N LYS A 75 -32.73 -64.52 -32.67
CA LYS A 75 -33.06 -64.07 -34.03
C LYS A 75 -33.31 -65.23 -34.99
N LYS A 76 -32.48 -66.28 -34.93
CA LYS A 76 -32.62 -67.46 -35.78
C LYS A 76 -33.88 -68.25 -35.41
N ASP A 77 -34.10 -68.49 -34.12
CA ASP A 77 -35.25 -69.25 -33.64
C ASP A 77 -36.58 -68.57 -33.98
N VAL A 78 -36.66 -67.24 -33.84
CA VAL A 78 -37.83 -66.47 -34.31
C VAL A 78 -37.96 -66.58 -35.82
N PHE A 79 -36.86 -66.39 -36.56
CA PHE A 79 -36.88 -66.43 -38.02
C PHE A 79 -37.38 -67.77 -38.55
N ASP A 80 -36.86 -68.89 -38.04
CA ASP A 80 -37.20 -70.23 -38.51
C ASP A 80 -38.66 -70.57 -38.22
N LYS A 81 -39.16 -70.26 -37.01
CA LYS A 81 -40.56 -70.51 -36.64
C LYS A 81 -41.53 -69.66 -37.44
N VAL A 82 -41.27 -68.36 -37.57
CA VAL A 82 -42.14 -67.47 -38.35
C VAL A 82 -42.11 -67.84 -39.84
N GLN A 83 -40.95 -68.22 -40.39
CA GLN A 83 -40.84 -68.62 -41.79
C GLN A 83 -41.66 -69.88 -42.10
N LEU A 84 -41.71 -70.86 -41.19
CA LEU A 84 -42.51 -72.08 -41.34
C LEU A 84 -44.01 -71.77 -41.49
N GLU A 85 -44.54 -70.85 -40.67
CA GLU A 85 -45.94 -70.44 -40.76
C GLU A 85 -46.21 -69.60 -42.01
N LEU A 86 -45.33 -68.66 -42.35
CA LEU A 86 -45.46 -67.81 -43.54
C LEU A 86 -45.39 -68.60 -44.86
N ASN A 87 -44.69 -69.74 -44.89
CA ASN A 87 -44.64 -70.63 -46.05
C ASN A 87 -46.02 -71.15 -46.47
N GLN A 88 -46.96 -71.30 -45.52
CA GLN A 88 -48.32 -71.75 -45.82
C GLN A 88 -49.08 -70.73 -46.69
N PHE A 89 -48.73 -69.45 -46.55
CA PHE A 89 -49.29 -68.32 -47.29
C PHE A 89 -48.47 -67.92 -48.52
N GLY A 90 -47.35 -68.62 -48.78
CA GLY A 90 -46.45 -68.30 -49.89
C GLY A 90 -45.55 -67.07 -49.67
N LEU A 91 -45.39 -66.65 -48.41
CA LEU A 91 -44.59 -65.49 -48.01
C LEU A 91 -43.18 -65.91 -47.57
N LEU A 92 -42.21 -65.07 -47.88
CA LEU A 92 -40.79 -65.24 -47.56
C LEU A 92 -40.28 -64.02 -46.79
N ILE A 93 -39.54 -64.29 -45.70
CA ILE A 93 -38.84 -63.25 -44.95
C ILE A 93 -37.49 -63.00 -45.63
N TYR A 94 -37.28 -61.77 -46.11
CA TYR A 94 -36.00 -61.32 -46.66
C TYR A 94 -35.04 -60.82 -45.57
N ASN A 95 -35.57 -60.16 -44.55
CA ASN A 95 -34.78 -59.60 -43.46
C ASN A 95 -35.59 -59.52 -42.16
N ALA A 96 -34.89 -59.68 -41.04
CA ALA A 96 -35.44 -59.55 -39.70
C ALA A 96 -34.47 -58.73 -38.82
N ASN A 97 -34.92 -57.55 -38.38
CA ASN A 97 -34.19 -56.71 -37.44
C ASN A 97 -34.89 -56.64 -36.10
N ILE A 98 -34.30 -57.28 -35.09
CA ILE A 98 -34.74 -57.20 -33.69
C ILE A 98 -33.83 -56.19 -32.99
N LYS A 99 -34.42 -55.10 -32.49
CA LYS A 99 -33.71 -54.13 -31.66
C LYS A 99 -33.57 -54.70 -30.24
N GLN A 100 -32.35 -54.64 -29.71
CA GLN A 100 -32.09 -54.99 -28.32
C GLN A 100 -32.84 -54.01 -27.41
N LEU A 101 -33.65 -54.52 -26.49
CA LEU A 101 -34.18 -53.68 -25.42
C LEU A 101 -33.01 -53.22 -24.54
N VAL A 102 -33.10 -52.02 -24.00
CA VAL A 102 -32.23 -51.55 -22.92
C VAL A 102 -33.13 -51.37 -21.71
N ASP A 103 -32.76 -51.96 -20.58
CA ASP A 103 -33.55 -51.86 -19.35
C ASP A 103 -33.62 -50.40 -18.88
N LYS A 104 -34.84 -49.84 -18.89
CA LYS A 104 -35.10 -48.48 -18.43
C LYS A 104 -34.70 -48.27 -16.96
N THR A 105 -34.82 -49.32 -16.14
CA THR A 105 -34.53 -49.30 -14.70
C THR A 105 -33.04 -49.10 -14.38
N GLN A 106 -32.13 -49.72 -15.13
CA GLN A 106 -30.69 -49.51 -14.93
C GLN A 106 -30.26 -48.09 -15.33
N MET A 107 -30.89 -47.54 -16.36
CA MET A 107 -30.60 -46.19 -16.84
C MET A 107 -31.11 -45.11 -15.86
N GLU A 108 -32.28 -45.31 -15.27
CA GLU A 108 -32.83 -44.41 -14.25
C GLU A 108 -31.97 -44.39 -12.97
N ALA A 109 -31.55 -45.56 -12.47
CA ALA A 109 -30.67 -45.64 -11.30
C ALA A 109 -29.28 -45.01 -11.57
N ALA A 110 -28.70 -45.26 -12.74
CA ALA A 110 -27.42 -44.66 -13.12
C ALA A 110 -27.50 -43.14 -13.29
N ASN A 111 -28.63 -42.62 -13.79
CA ASN A 111 -28.84 -41.18 -13.91
C ASN A 111 -29.07 -40.52 -12.55
N GLN A 112 -29.83 -41.16 -11.65
CA GLN A 112 -30.04 -40.64 -10.30
C GLN A 112 -28.73 -40.54 -9.52
N ALA A 113 -27.91 -41.60 -9.56
CA ALA A 113 -26.60 -41.59 -8.90
C ALA A 113 -25.68 -40.49 -9.44
N LYS A 114 -25.74 -40.21 -10.75
CA LYS A 114 -24.99 -39.07 -11.34
C LYS A 114 -25.50 -37.75 -10.80
N ILE A 115 -26.81 -37.54 -10.77
CA ILE A 115 -27.44 -36.31 -10.25
C ILE A 115 -27.00 -36.06 -8.81
N ASP A 116 -27.08 -37.07 -7.93
CA ASP A 116 -26.71 -36.94 -6.52
C ASP A 116 -25.23 -36.58 -6.34
N VAL A 117 -24.33 -37.17 -7.15
CA VAL A 117 -22.89 -36.83 -7.15
C VAL A 117 -22.65 -35.39 -7.59
N TYR A 118 -23.37 -34.91 -8.62
CA TYR A 118 -23.26 -33.52 -9.08
C TYR A 118 -23.79 -32.54 -8.03
N GLU A 119 -24.91 -32.85 -7.38
CA GLU A 119 -25.46 -32.00 -6.31
C GLU A 119 -24.52 -31.93 -5.10
N ALA A 120 -23.93 -33.05 -4.69
CA ALA A 120 -22.97 -33.09 -3.60
C ALA A 120 -21.71 -32.25 -3.90
N LYS A 121 -21.18 -32.35 -5.14
CA LYS A 121 -20.05 -31.52 -5.59
C LYS A 121 -20.41 -30.04 -5.60
N MET A 122 -21.57 -29.68 -6.16
CA MET A 122 -22.04 -28.30 -6.20
C MET A 122 -22.19 -27.69 -4.80
N LYS A 123 -22.76 -28.44 -3.85
CA LYS A 123 -22.88 -27.99 -2.45
C LYS A 123 -21.51 -27.84 -1.78
N GLY A 124 -20.58 -28.76 -2.02
CA GLY A 124 -19.22 -28.69 -1.50
C GLY A 124 -18.46 -27.45 -2.02
N GLU A 125 -18.47 -27.24 -3.33
CA GLU A 125 -17.81 -26.09 -3.97
C GLU A 125 -18.41 -24.75 -3.53
N THR A 126 -19.74 -24.69 -3.39
CA THR A 126 -20.44 -23.50 -2.89
C THR A 126 -20.05 -23.20 -1.45
N GLY A 127 -19.95 -24.22 -0.59
CA GLY A 127 -19.50 -24.06 0.79
C GLY A 127 -18.05 -23.57 0.89
N VAL A 128 -17.14 -24.05 0.04
CA VAL A 128 -15.75 -23.58 -0.02
C VAL A 128 -15.70 -22.11 -0.44
N LYS A 129 -16.37 -21.73 -1.54
CA LYS A 129 -16.39 -20.34 -2.02
C LYS A 129 -17.04 -19.38 -1.02
N GLN A 130 -18.08 -19.81 -0.31
CA GLN A 130 -18.70 -19.00 0.74
C GLN A 130 -17.72 -18.73 1.90
N ARG A 131 -16.99 -19.76 2.38
CA ARG A 131 -15.95 -19.57 3.41
C ARG A 131 -14.86 -18.62 2.94
N GLU A 132 -14.33 -18.82 1.73
CA GLU A 132 -13.32 -17.93 1.16
C GLU A 132 -13.83 -16.49 1.02
N GLY A 133 -15.07 -16.30 0.58
CA GLY A 133 -15.71 -14.99 0.49
C GLY A 133 -15.84 -14.32 1.86
N LEU A 134 -16.25 -15.07 2.88
CA LEU A 134 -16.38 -14.58 4.25
C LEU A 134 -15.01 -14.21 4.83
N THR A 135 -14.00 -15.07 4.66
CA THR A 135 -12.62 -14.80 5.08
C THR A 135 -12.07 -13.56 4.41
N ARG A 136 -12.30 -13.40 3.10
CA ARG A 136 -11.85 -12.21 2.35
C ARG A 136 -12.56 -10.93 2.81
N GLN A 137 -13.86 -10.98 3.08
CA GLN A 137 -14.58 -9.83 3.64
C GLN A 137 -14.06 -9.47 5.04
N ASN A 138 -13.85 -10.45 5.91
CA ASN A 138 -13.35 -10.22 7.25
C ASN A 138 -11.94 -9.65 7.23
N ALA A 139 -11.06 -10.18 6.38
CA ALA A 139 -9.71 -9.62 6.17
C ALA A 139 -9.78 -8.16 5.71
N ALA A 140 -10.61 -7.84 4.72
CA ALA A 140 -10.77 -6.47 4.23
C ALA A 140 -11.31 -5.51 5.30
N LYS A 141 -12.24 -5.95 6.16
CA LYS A 141 -12.73 -5.16 7.30
C LYS A 141 -11.63 -4.89 8.32
N ILE A 142 -10.88 -5.93 8.70
CA ILE A 142 -9.77 -5.81 9.65
C ILE A 142 -8.70 -4.87 9.09
N ASP A 143 -8.34 -4.98 7.81
CA ASP A 143 -7.35 -4.10 7.19
C ASP A 143 -7.82 -2.64 7.16
N ALA A 144 -9.10 -2.40 6.85
CA ALA A 144 -9.68 -1.06 6.88
C ALA A 144 -9.66 -0.47 8.29
N GLU A 145 -10.10 -1.23 9.30
CA GLU A 145 -10.07 -0.81 10.70
C GLU A 145 -8.64 -0.56 11.20
N THR A 146 -7.71 -1.46 10.85
CA THR A 146 -6.29 -1.32 11.19
C THR A 146 -5.69 -0.04 10.61
N LYS A 147 -6.03 0.27 9.35
CA LYS A 147 -5.59 1.50 8.68
C LYS A 147 -6.18 2.75 9.32
N ILE A 148 -7.45 2.72 9.72
CA ILE A 148 -8.07 3.83 10.45
C ILE A 148 -7.34 4.07 11.77
N ILE A 149 -7.14 3.01 12.57
CA ILE A 149 -6.45 3.09 13.87
C ILE A 149 -5.02 3.59 13.70
N SER A 150 -4.28 3.11 12.68
CA SER A 150 -2.92 3.57 12.43
C SER A 150 -2.88 5.05 12.06
N THR A 151 -3.75 5.50 11.15
CA THR A 151 -3.82 6.91 10.76
C THR A 151 -4.26 7.82 11.92
N GLN A 152 -5.14 7.33 12.80
CA GLN A 152 -5.57 8.09 13.98
C GLN A 152 -4.43 8.20 15.00
N ARG A 153 -3.71 7.11 15.28
CA ARG A 153 -2.51 7.14 16.14
C ARG A 153 -1.42 8.05 15.58
N ASP A 154 -1.20 8.04 14.27
CA ASP A 154 -0.25 8.94 13.61
C ASP A 154 -0.70 10.40 13.72
N GLY A 155 -2.00 10.67 13.61
CA GLY A 155 -2.59 11.99 13.80
C GLY A 155 -2.40 12.49 15.24
N ASP A 156 -2.71 11.65 16.23
CA ASP A 156 -2.53 11.96 17.65
C ASP A 156 -1.05 12.16 17.99
N GLY A 157 -0.16 11.32 17.47
CA GLY A 157 1.29 11.46 17.63
C GLY A 157 1.82 12.77 17.05
N LYS A 158 1.34 13.19 15.87
CA LYS A 158 1.68 14.49 15.28
C LYS A 158 1.15 15.66 16.10
N LYS A 159 -0.06 15.55 16.66
CA LYS A 159 -0.64 16.59 17.52
C LYS A 159 0.19 16.78 18.77
N GLU A 160 0.60 15.67 19.40
CA GLU A 160 1.45 15.73 20.59
C GLU A 160 2.85 16.26 20.29
N ASP A 161 3.45 15.86 19.17
CA ASP A 161 4.74 16.40 18.71
C ASP A 161 4.67 17.92 18.46
N VAL A 162 3.57 18.42 17.91
CA VAL A 162 3.34 19.88 17.75
C VAL A 162 3.18 20.57 19.10
N ASN A 163 2.46 19.98 20.05
CA ASN A 163 2.31 20.54 21.40
C ASN A 163 3.68 20.65 22.11
N VAL A 164 4.44 19.55 22.14
CA VAL A 164 5.78 19.53 22.75
C VAL A 164 6.70 20.55 22.09
N LYS A 165 6.71 20.63 20.75
CA LYS A 165 7.49 21.65 20.03
C LYS A 165 7.07 23.08 20.37
N THR A 166 5.78 23.30 20.58
CA THR A 166 5.26 24.62 20.97
C THR A 166 5.72 24.97 22.39
N ASP A 167 5.63 24.03 23.33
CA ASP A 167 6.09 24.22 24.71
C ASP A 167 7.60 24.48 24.81
N VAL A 168 8.41 23.73 24.03
CA VAL A 168 9.85 23.97 23.93
C VAL A 168 10.14 25.38 23.42
N LYS A 169 9.46 25.82 22.35
CA LYS A 169 9.62 27.19 21.83
C LYS A 169 9.21 28.27 22.82
N ILE A 170 8.12 28.06 23.56
CA ILE A 170 7.70 28.98 24.62
C ILE A 170 8.79 29.08 25.69
N TYR A 171 9.36 27.95 26.09
CA TYR A 171 10.44 27.91 27.08
C TYR A 171 11.72 28.61 26.58
N GLU A 172 12.11 28.37 25.32
CA GLU A 172 13.24 29.06 24.67
C GLU A 172 13.03 30.57 24.65
N ASN A 173 11.86 31.03 24.19
CA ASN A 173 11.52 32.46 24.17
C ASN A 173 11.54 33.09 25.57
N GLN A 174 11.03 32.37 26.59
CA GLN A 174 11.08 32.84 27.99
C GLN A 174 12.53 32.96 28.49
N ARG A 175 13.37 31.97 28.18
CA ARG A 175 14.80 31.99 28.53
C ARG A 175 15.52 33.14 27.84
N GLU A 176 15.26 33.36 26.55
CA GLU A 176 15.83 34.47 25.79
C GLU A 176 15.39 35.83 26.36
N ALA A 177 14.12 35.98 26.72
CA ALA A 177 13.63 37.20 27.36
C ALA A 177 14.35 37.49 28.69
N VAL A 178 14.51 36.47 29.55
CA VAL A 178 15.25 36.59 30.82
C VAL A 178 16.72 36.94 30.57
N VAL A 179 17.36 36.30 29.59
CA VAL A 179 18.76 36.60 29.24
C VAL A 179 18.89 38.04 28.72
N ALA A 180 17.95 38.51 27.90
CA ALA A 180 17.92 39.89 27.40
C ALA A 180 17.75 40.90 28.54
N GLU A 181 16.85 40.65 29.51
CA GLU A 181 16.69 41.48 30.70
C GLU A 181 17.97 41.53 31.54
N VAL A 182 18.57 40.38 31.84
CA VAL A 182 19.83 40.30 32.60
C VAL A 182 20.94 41.04 31.86
N ASN A 183 21.05 40.90 30.53
CA ASN A 183 22.03 41.60 29.72
C ASN A 183 21.82 43.12 29.74
N SER A 184 20.57 43.60 29.68
CA SER A 184 20.22 45.01 29.81
C SER A 184 20.63 45.57 31.18
N VAL A 185 20.33 44.84 32.26
CA VAL A 185 20.74 45.23 33.63
C VAL A 185 22.26 45.22 33.78
N LEU A 186 22.95 44.24 33.20
CA LEU A 186 24.42 44.21 33.20
C LEU A 186 25.01 45.38 32.40
N ALA A 187 24.41 45.74 31.27
CA ALA A 187 24.85 46.87 30.46
C ALA A 187 24.68 48.21 31.19
N THR A 188 23.54 48.43 31.85
CA THR A 188 23.31 49.65 32.66
C THR A 188 24.27 49.73 33.84
N LYS A 189 24.53 48.63 34.55
CA LYS A 189 25.55 48.59 35.62
C LYS A 189 26.95 48.88 35.10
N LYS A 190 27.36 48.26 33.98
CA LYS A 190 28.64 48.54 33.33
C LYS A 190 28.78 50.00 32.89
N ALA A 191 27.73 50.58 32.33
CA ALA A 191 27.70 51.99 31.95
C ALA A 191 27.83 52.90 33.18
N GLY A 192 27.11 52.58 34.28
CA GLY A 192 27.23 53.29 35.55
C GLY A 192 28.65 53.26 36.14
N TRP A 193 29.28 52.08 36.17
CA TRP A 193 30.68 51.94 36.59
C TRP A 193 31.65 52.69 35.68
N SER A 194 31.43 52.64 34.36
CA SER A 194 32.27 53.37 33.39
C SER A 194 32.13 54.88 33.58
N GLN A 195 30.92 55.39 33.81
CA GLN A 195 30.68 56.80 34.08
C GLN A 195 31.32 57.22 35.40
N GLN A 196 31.18 56.43 36.47
CA GLN A 196 31.85 56.69 37.75
C GLN A 196 33.38 56.72 37.61
N ALA A 197 33.96 55.77 36.88
CA ALA A 197 35.39 55.74 36.61
C ALA A 197 35.87 57.00 35.85
N LYS A 198 35.14 57.42 34.80
CA LYS A 198 35.45 58.65 34.06
C LYS A 198 35.29 59.91 34.90
N MET A 199 34.27 59.97 35.75
CA MET A 199 34.08 61.10 36.67
C MET A 199 35.24 61.19 37.67
N ALA A 200 35.63 60.07 38.27
CA ALA A 200 36.79 60.01 39.18
C ALA A 200 38.10 60.40 38.47
N GLU A 201 38.29 60.01 37.21
CA GLU A 201 39.46 60.41 36.41
C GLU A 201 39.47 61.91 36.13
N ILE A 202 38.33 62.50 35.73
CA ILE A 202 38.19 63.95 35.51
C ILE A 202 38.39 64.72 36.82
N GLU A 203 37.83 64.25 37.93
CA GLU A 203 38.01 64.87 39.26
C GLU A 203 39.48 64.83 39.69
N ALA A 204 40.17 63.70 39.49
CA ALA A 204 41.60 63.59 39.74
C ALA A 204 42.41 64.55 38.86
N GLN A 205 42.12 64.63 37.55
CA GLN A 205 42.77 65.58 36.64
C GLN A 205 42.50 67.04 37.03
N LYS A 206 41.27 67.37 37.41
CA LYS A 206 40.91 68.72 37.91
C LYS A 206 41.64 69.05 39.20
N ALA A 207 41.76 68.10 40.13
CA ALA A 207 42.50 68.30 41.38
C ALA A 207 43.98 68.57 41.09
N VAL A 208 44.60 67.82 40.17
CA VAL A 208 45.97 68.06 39.71
C VAL A 208 46.10 69.45 39.07
N ALA A 209 45.19 69.82 38.16
CA ALA A 209 45.22 71.13 37.52
C ALA A 209 45.06 72.29 38.51
N ILE A 210 44.19 72.16 39.53
CA ILE A 210 44.04 73.16 40.59
C ILE A 210 45.35 73.26 41.39
N LEU A 211 45.94 72.13 41.77
CA LEU A 211 47.22 72.11 42.48
C LEU A 211 48.33 72.76 41.65
N GLU A 212 48.40 72.49 40.35
CA GLU A 212 49.36 73.12 39.42
C GLU A 212 49.18 74.64 39.38
N VAL A 213 47.93 75.14 39.25
CA VAL A 213 47.64 76.58 39.26
C VAL A 213 48.04 77.23 40.59
N VAL A 214 47.74 76.59 41.72
CA VAL A 214 48.13 77.08 43.05
C VAL A 214 49.65 77.09 43.20
N LEU A 215 50.33 76.02 42.81
CA LEU A 215 51.80 75.94 42.82
C LEU A 215 52.44 77.02 41.94
N GLN A 216 51.83 77.31 40.79
CA GLN A 216 52.31 78.35 39.89
C GLN A 216 52.13 79.76 40.47
N GLN A 217 50.99 80.02 41.12
CA GLN A 217 50.77 81.26 41.89
C GLN A 217 51.78 81.40 43.04
N GLU A 218 52.05 80.33 43.78
CA GLU A 218 53.05 80.35 44.84
C GLU A 218 54.47 80.60 44.30
N PHE A 219 54.81 80.01 43.16
CA PHE A 219 56.08 80.23 42.47
C PHE A 219 56.23 81.69 42.02
N GLU A 220 55.20 82.26 41.39
CA GLU A 220 55.16 83.69 41.01
C GLU A 220 55.31 84.60 42.24
N ARG A 221 54.62 84.27 43.34
CA ARG A 221 54.74 85.01 44.61
C ARG A 221 56.17 84.95 45.17
N LYS A 222 56.82 83.78 45.16
CA LYS A 222 58.23 83.62 45.58
C LYS A 222 59.19 84.36 44.64
N ASN A 223 58.95 84.33 43.34
CA ASN A 223 59.75 85.09 42.37
C ASN A 223 59.60 86.61 42.58
N ALA A 224 58.39 87.10 42.84
CA ALA A 224 58.19 88.52 43.17
C ALA A 224 58.93 88.92 44.45
N LEU A 225 58.92 88.06 45.49
CA LEU A 225 59.68 88.30 46.72
C LEU A 225 61.19 88.33 46.48
N THR A 226 61.74 87.37 45.72
CA THR A 226 63.18 87.36 45.38
C THR A 226 63.59 88.55 44.53
N MET A 227 62.72 89.02 43.62
CA MET A 227 62.93 90.25 42.85
C MET A 227 62.95 91.50 43.76
N ILE A 228 62.08 91.56 44.77
CA ILE A 228 62.09 92.64 45.76
C ILE A 228 63.35 92.59 46.61
N GLU A 229 63.80 91.42 47.04
CA GLU A 229 65.05 91.25 47.78
C GLU A 229 66.27 91.66 46.96
N SER A 230 66.33 91.28 45.68
CA SER A 230 67.43 91.67 44.79
C SER A 230 67.44 93.19 44.53
N LEU A 231 66.27 93.81 44.32
CA LEU A 231 66.15 95.26 44.21
C LEU A 231 66.57 95.97 45.50
N LYS A 232 66.16 95.46 46.68
CA LYS A 232 66.64 95.96 47.98
C LYS A 232 68.16 95.84 48.08
N ALA A 233 68.75 94.72 47.69
CA ALA A 233 70.20 94.54 47.69
C ALA A 233 70.90 95.52 46.74
N GLN A 234 70.36 95.75 45.53
CA GLN A 234 70.88 96.76 44.60
C GLN A 234 70.74 98.19 45.12
N HIS A 235 69.65 98.52 45.79
CA HIS A 235 69.46 99.82 46.42
C HIS A 235 70.41 100.03 47.60
N LEU A 236 70.60 99.00 48.44
CA LEU A 236 71.58 99.04 49.52
C LEU A 236 73.01 99.14 48.99
N SER A 237 73.38 98.38 47.95
CA SER A 237 74.71 98.48 47.34
C SER A 237 74.96 99.84 46.70
N LYS A 238 73.98 100.42 46.00
CA LYS A 238 74.07 101.79 45.48
C LYS A 238 74.23 102.81 46.62
N ALA A 239 73.46 102.67 47.71
CA ALA A 239 73.60 103.55 48.87
C ALA A 239 74.97 103.40 49.57
N THR A 240 75.55 102.20 49.60
CA THR A 240 76.92 101.98 50.10
C THR A 240 77.97 102.64 49.19
N VAL A 241 77.85 102.49 47.87
CA VAL A 241 78.74 103.14 46.89
C VAL A 241 78.63 104.67 46.98
N ASP A 242 77.41 105.21 47.08
CA ASP A 242 77.19 106.65 47.24
C ASP A 242 77.72 107.19 48.58
N TYR A 243 77.74 106.36 49.64
CA TYR A 243 78.36 106.68 50.91
C TYR A 243 79.89 106.70 50.81
N GLU A 244 80.50 105.74 50.11
CA GLU A 244 81.95 105.69 49.87
C GLU A 244 82.46 106.87 49.00
N ILE A 245 81.65 107.30 48.01
CA ILE A 245 81.96 108.49 47.18
C ILE A 245 81.91 109.79 48.01
N LYS A 246 81.05 109.87 49.03
CA LYS A 246 81.02 111.03 49.96
C LYS A 246 82.11 110.99 51.04
N ALA A 247 82.76 109.85 51.25
CA ALA A 247 83.71 109.63 52.34
C ALA A 247 85.21 109.70 51.92
N SER A 248 85.54 110.10 50.69
CA SER A 248 86.95 110.12 50.21
C SER A 248 87.43 111.51 49.72
N PRO A 249 88.56 112.05 50.25
CA PRO A 249 89.11 113.34 49.84
C PRO A 249 90.12 113.25 48.68
N SER A 250 90.29 114.38 47.98
CA SER A 250 91.23 114.70 46.90
C SER A 250 92.67 114.17 47.06
N CYS A 251 93.30 113.70 45.96
CA CYS A 251 94.57 114.23 45.38
C CYS A 251 95.22 113.34 44.29
N HIS A 252 95.65 114.01 43.21
CA HIS A 252 96.78 113.86 42.28
C HIS A 252 97.51 112.54 41.94
N ASN A 253 97.84 112.42 40.62
CA ASN A 253 99.04 111.88 39.93
C ASN A 253 99.49 110.42 40.27
N THR A 254 99.90 109.53 39.35
CA THR A 254 100.84 109.68 38.22
C THR A 254 100.90 108.36 37.41
N SER A 255 101.09 108.47 36.08
CA SER A 255 101.76 107.59 35.09
C SER A 255 102.17 106.13 35.39
N LEU A 256 101.92 105.22 34.41
CA LEU A 256 102.88 104.39 33.63
C LEU A 256 102.11 103.25 32.90
N LEU A 257 101.88 103.35 31.58
CA LEU A 257 102.60 102.68 30.47
C LEU A 257 102.54 101.12 30.42
N VAL A 258 101.61 100.62 29.56
CA VAL A 258 101.67 99.53 28.53
C VAL A 258 102.23 98.12 28.89
N PRO A 259 102.13 97.05 28.04
CA PRO A 259 101.33 96.81 26.83
C PRO A 259 100.73 95.38 26.61
N TRP A 260 99.76 95.31 25.68
CA TRP A 260 99.59 94.36 24.55
C TRP A 260 99.08 92.90 24.69
N GLY A 261 98.26 92.56 23.67
CA GLY A 261 98.04 91.22 23.09
C GLY A 261 96.69 90.60 23.49
N GLY A 262 95.63 90.59 22.66
CA GLY A 262 95.49 89.87 21.37
C GLY A 262 94.90 88.47 21.66
N PHE A 263 94.05 87.81 20.87
CA PHE A 263 93.40 88.01 19.57
C PHE A 263 92.55 86.72 19.32
N PHE A 264 91.48 86.78 18.52
CA PHE A 264 90.72 85.67 17.88
C PHE A 264 89.97 84.68 18.81
N CYS A 265 88.75 84.22 18.53
CA CYS A 265 87.90 84.18 17.35
C CYS A 265 86.43 84.16 17.81
#